data_AF-A0A5B8UIS5-F1
#
_entry.id   AF-A0A5B8UIS5-F1
#
_cell.length_a   1.000
_cell.length_b   1.000
_cell.length_c   1.000
_cell.angle_alpha   90.00
_cell.angle_beta   90.00
_cell.angle_gamma   90.00
#
_symmetry.space_group_name_H-M   'P 1'
#
loop_
_entity.id
_entity.type
_entity.pdbx_description
1 polymer ?
#
loop_
_entity_poly.entity_id
_entity_poly.type
_entity_poly.pdbx_seq_one_letter_code
_entity_poly.pdbx_strand_id
1 'polypeptide(L)'
;MLDEKNTVQSFLQQIQHLFSAELQLTQAIPKMMAKAKGLGLRKNLVLHLAETDQHKEALRLICKSFDAEAGGVINADMQAILEEGEQAISNAGDDVDAVIIAGAKKVEAWEIAQYETVSQTAKSLGYVGIAARLRFTQQEEIQTLTKLSFMEKELPFKEVQLATMNL
;
A
#
# COMPACT_ATOMS: atom_id res chain seq x y z
N MET A 1 -24.42 -13.62 21.76
CA MET A 1 -23.69 -12.35 21.90
C MET A 1 -22.24 -12.68 21.68
N LEU A 2 -21.60 -12.12 20.65
CA LEU A 2 -20.15 -12.31 20.46
C LEU A 2 -19.44 -11.77 21.70
N ASP A 3 -18.43 -12.48 22.21
CA ASP A 3 -17.62 -12.04 23.34
C ASP A 3 -16.93 -10.72 22.96
N GLU A 4 -17.25 -9.64 23.68
CA GLU A 4 -16.72 -8.29 23.46
C GLU A 4 -15.18 -8.31 23.46
N LYS A 5 -14.58 -9.13 24.33
CA LYS A 5 -13.13 -9.29 24.42
C LYS A 5 -12.52 -9.89 23.16
N ASN A 6 -13.22 -10.86 22.55
CA ASN A 6 -12.80 -11.48 21.29
C ASN A 6 -12.94 -10.50 20.10
N THR A 7 -13.92 -9.60 20.17
CA THR A 7 -14.17 -8.62 19.10
C THR A 7 -13.10 -7.51 19.08
N VAL A 8 -12.70 -7.00 20.25
CA VAL A 8 -11.61 -6.01 20.38
C VAL A 8 -10.26 -6.63 19.99
N GLN A 9 -10.00 -7.87 20.39
CA GLN A 9 -8.77 -8.57 20.01
C GLN A 9 -8.66 -8.74 18.49
N SER A 10 -9.73 -9.16 17.82
CA SER A 10 -9.75 -9.28 16.35
C SER A 10 -9.54 -7.93 15.66
N PHE A 11 -10.09 -6.84 16.20
CA PHE A 11 -9.84 -5.50 15.70
C PHE A 11 -8.37 -5.09 15.85
N LEU A 12 -7.75 -5.35 17.00
CA LEU A 12 -6.33 -5.05 17.21
C LEU A 12 -5.41 -5.83 16.26
N GLN A 13 -5.73 -7.09 15.98
CA GLN A 13 -5.00 -7.89 14.99
C GLN A 13 -5.07 -7.27 13.58
N GLN A 14 -6.22 -6.72 13.20
CA GLN A 14 -6.36 -6.00 11.92
C GLN A 14 -5.50 -4.73 11.87
N ILE A 15 -5.45 -3.95 12.96
CA ILE A 15 -4.58 -2.76 13.05
C ILE A 15 -3.10 -3.16 12.98
N GLN A 16 -2.69 -4.22 13.68
CA GLN A 16 -1.32 -4.75 13.60
C GLN A 16 -0.97 -5.25 12.19
N HIS A 17 -1.94 -5.85 11.49
CA HIS A 17 -1.77 -6.30 10.10
C HIS A 17 -1.53 -5.13 9.14
N LEU A 18 -2.29 -4.03 9.28
CA LEU A 18 -2.04 -2.78 8.57
C LEU A 18 -0.68 -2.19 8.94
N PHE A 19 -0.33 -2.13 10.23
CA PHE A 19 0.95 -1.58 10.66
C PHE A 19 2.13 -2.34 10.05
N SER A 20 2.00 -3.66 9.96
CA SER A 20 2.99 -4.52 9.32
C SER A 20 3.11 -4.26 7.81
N ALA A 21 2.01 -4.00 7.11
CA ALA A 21 2.04 -3.63 5.69
C ALA A 21 2.78 -2.31 5.48
N GLU A 22 2.39 -1.27 6.22
CA GLU A 22 3.01 0.06 6.17
C GLU A 22 4.51 0.01 6.49
N LEU A 23 4.89 -0.78 7.50
CA LEU A 23 6.29 -0.99 7.85
C LEU A 23 7.08 -1.63 6.70
N GLN A 24 6.51 -2.63 6.01
CA GLN A 24 7.15 -3.24 4.85
C GLN A 24 7.27 -2.24 3.69
N LEU A 25 6.24 -1.42 3.47
CA LEU A 25 6.25 -0.40 2.42
C LEU A 25 7.30 0.68 2.65
N THR A 26 7.50 1.13 3.89
CA THR A 26 8.58 2.10 4.20
C THR A 26 9.98 1.58 3.83
N GLN A 27 10.15 0.25 3.72
CA GLN A 27 11.40 -0.37 3.26
C GLN A 27 11.42 -0.62 1.75
N ALA A 28 10.26 -0.91 1.15
CA ALA A 28 10.15 -1.22 -0.27
C ALA A 28 10.18 0.03 -1.17
N ILE A 29 9.50 1.11 -0.77
CA ILE A 29 9.40 2.34 -1.57
C ILE A 29 10.78 2.93 -1.91
N PRO A 30 11.76 3.03 -0.98
CA PRO A 30 13.12 3.47 -1.32
C PRO A 30 13.81 2.61 -2.38
N LYS A 31 13.56 1.29 -2.39
CA LYS A 31 14.10 0.39 -3.43
C LYS A 31 13.48 0.69 -4.79
N MET A 32 12.16 0.94 -4.85
CA MET A 32 11.47 1.34 -6.08
C MET A 32 11.99 2.68 -6.60
N MET A 33 12.18 3.66 -5.71
CA MET A 33 12.73 4.98 -6.05
C MET A 33 14.12 4.88 -6.70
N ALA A 34 14.97 3.97 -6.22
CA ALA A 34 16.31 3.75 -6.76
C ALA A 34 16.29 3.15 -8.18
N LYS A 35 15.19 2.49 -8.57
CA LYS A 35 15.03 1.85 -9.88
C LYS A 35 14.25 2.70 -10.88
N ALA A 36 13.37 3.56 -10.40
CA ALA A 36 12.55 4.44 -11.22
C ALA A 36 13.41 5.43 -12.05
N LYS A 37 13.17 5.47 -13.36
CA LYS A 37 13.84 6.38 -14.31
C LYS A 37 13.13 7.74 -14.35
N GLY A 38 11.80 7.73 -14.39
CA GLY A 38 10.94 8.91 -14.49
C GLY A 38 11.00 9.82 -13.27
N LEU A 39 11.21 11.12 -13.50
CA LEU A 39 11.22 12.13 -12.43
C LEU A 39 9.84 12.28 -11.76
N GLY A 40 8.75 12.16 -12.53
CA GLY A 40 7.39 12.21 -12.01
C GLY A 40 7.12 11.06 -11.03
N LEU A 41 7.43 9.83 -11.45
CA LEU A 41 7.28 8.63 -10.63
C LEU A 41 8.11 8.71 -9.34
N ARG A 42 9.40 9.09 -9.43
CA ARG A 42 10.25 9.27 -8.25
C ARG A 42 9.69 10.28 -7.26
N LYS A 43 9.18 11.42 -7.74
CA LYS A 43 8.55 12.43 -6.87
C LYS A 43 7.31 11.90 -6.16
N ASN A 44 6.48 11.13 -6.87
CA ASN A 44 5.30 10.52 -6.27
C ASN A 44 5.66 9.47 -5.23
N LEU A 45 6.67 8.63 -5.48
CA LEU A 45 7.17 7.67 -4.49
C LEU A 45 7.76 8.36 -3.24
N VAL A 46 8.46 9.49 -3.39
CA VAL A 46 8.94 10.28 -2.24
C VAL A 46 7.79 10.81 -1.40
N LEU A 47 6.75 11.35 -2.05
CA LEU A 47 5.56 11.83 -1.35
C LEU A 47 4.87 10.68 -0.63
N HIS A 48 4.66 9.57 -1.32
CA HIS A 48 3.97 8.42 -0.77
C HIS A 48 4.74 7.82 0.41
N LEU A 49 6.07 7.70 0.35
CA LEU A 49 6.87 7.28 1.51
C LEU A 49 6.63 8.15 2.76
N ALA A 50 6.48 9.46 2.58
CA ALA A 50 6.18 10.36 3.71
C ALA A 50 4.75 10.19 4.24
N GLU A 51 3.78 9.86 3.37
CA GLU A 51 2.41 9.51 3.74
C GLU A 51 2.41 8.17 4.52
N THR A 52 3.01 7.11 3.96
CA THR A 52 3.19 5.77 4.55
C THR A 52 3.82 5.85 5.96
N ASP A 53 4.85 6.68 6.16
CA ASP A 53 5.46 6.87 7.48
C ASP A 53 4.47 7.48 8.50
N GLN A 54 3.60 8.40 8.07
CA GLN A 54 2.56 8.98 8.93
C GLN A 54 1.44 7.99 9.22
N HIS A 55 1.08 7.14 8.25
CA HIS A 55 0.07 6.09 8.41
C HIS A 55 0.53 5.03 9.41
N LYS A 56 1.76 4.53 9.22
CA LYS A 56 2.45 3.64 10.16
C LYS A 56 2.42 4.18 11.59
N GLU A 57 2.78 5.45 11.77
CA GLU A 57 2.79 6.09 13.09
C GLU A 57 1.38 6.22 13.68
N ALA A 58 0.38 6.54 12.86
CA ALA A 58 -1.01 6.58 13.32
C ALA A 58 -1.52 5.22 13.80
N LEU A 59 -1.22 4.14 13.08
CA LEU A 59 -1.55 2.77 13.48
C LEU A 59 -0.85 2.38 14.78
N ARG A 60 0.43 2.77 14.94
CA ARG A 60 1.19 2.56 16.18
C ARG A 60 0.53 3.25 17.38
N LEU A 61 0.06 4.49 17.20
CA LEU A 61 -0.65 5.24 18.22
C LEU A 61 -2.02 4.64 18.53
N ILE A 62 -2.72 4.09 17.52
CA ILE A 62 -3.97 3.35 17.73
C ILE A 62 -3.68 2.12 18.61
N CYS A 63 -2.72 1.25 18.28
CA CYS A 63 -2.37 0.11 19.14
C CYS A 63 -2.04 0.54 20.58
N LYS A 64 -1.25 1.60 20.74
CA LYS A 64 -0.90 2.13 22.06
C LYS A 64 -2.12 2.58 22.86
N SER A 65 -3.17 3.11 22.22
CA SER A 65 -4.41 3.52 22.91
C SER A 65 -5.21 2.35 23.50
N PHE A 66 -4.89 1.11 23.12
CA PHE A 66 -5.45 -0.11 23.67
C PHE A 66 -4.43 -0.89 24.53
N ASP A 67 -3.35 -0.24 24.96
CA ASP A 67 -2.23 -0.87 25.69
C ASP A 67 -1.65 -2.09 24.95
N ALA A 68 -1.66 -2.05 23.61
CA ALA A 68 -1.15 -3.11 22.74
C ALA A 68 0.11 -2.66 21.98
N GLU A 69 1.01 -3.61 21.70
CA GLU A 69 2.14 -3.39 20.81
C GLU A 69 1.70 -3.45 19.34
N ALA A 70 2.29 -2.61 18.49
CA ALA A 70 1.95 -2.57 17.06
C ALA A 70 2.66 -3.68 16.25
N GLY A 71 3.83 -4.13 16.72
CA GLY A 71 4.65 -5.15 16.05
C GLY A 71 4.28 -6.58 16.41
N GLY A 72 5.05 -7.54 15.89
CA GLY A 72 4.94 -8.96 16.22
C GLY A 72 4.09 -9.78 15.24
N VAL A 73 3.43 -9.13 14.28
CA VAL A 73 2.68 -9.79 13.20
C VAL A 73 3.29 -9.42 11.86
N ILE A 74 3.54 -10.42 11.01
CA ILE A 74 3.93 -10.23 9.62
C ILE A 74 2.68 -10.28 8.75
N ASN A 75 2.50 -9.26 7.92
CA ASN A 75 1.50 -9.28 6.87
C ASN A 75 2.04 -10.01 5.65
N ALA A 76 1.61 -11.27 5.49
CA ALA A 76 2.08 -12.16 4.42
C ALA A 76 1.54 -11.76 3.04
N ASP A 77 0.35 -11.15 2.97
CA ASP A 77 -0.24 -10.70 1.71
C ASP A 77 0.59 -9.55 1.12
N MET A 78 0.91 -8.55 1.94
CA MET A 78 1.76 -7.43 1.54
C MET A 78 3.16 -7.93 1.17
N GLN A 79 3.72 -8.84 1.96
CA GLN A 79 5.02 -9.44 1.63
C GLN A 79 5.01 -10.08 0.24
N ALA A 80 3.99 -10.89 -0.08
CA ALA A 80 3.87 -11.54 -1.37
C ALA A 80 3.73 -10.54 -2.54
N ILE A 81 2.94 -9.47 -2.35
CA ILE A 81 2.79 -8.39 -3.35
C ILE A 81 4.13 -7.70 -3.61
N LEU A 82 4.90 -7.43 -2.56
CA LEU A 82 6.20 -6.76 -2.66
C LEU A 82 7.26 -7.66 -3.29
N GLU A 83 7.28 -8.95 -2.96
CA GLU A 83 8.17 -9.94 -3.58
C GLU A 83 7.87 -10.10 -5.08
N GLU A 84 6.59 -10.17 -5.46
CA GLU A 84 6.18 -10.18 -6.86
C GLU A 84 6.69 -8.92 -7.59
N GLY A 85 6.53 -7.75 -6.97
CA GLY A 85 6.99 -6.48 -7.50
C GLY A 85 8.51 -6.40 -7.66
N GLU A 86 9.28 -6.86 -6.67
CA GLU A 86 10.76 -6.87 -6.70
C GLU A 86 11.28 -7.80 -7.81
N GLN A 87 10.63 -8.95 -7.99
CA GLN A 87 10.97 -9.88 -9.09
C GLN A 87 10.63 -9.28 -10.46
N ALA A 88 9.49 -8.62 -10.59
CA ALA A 88 9.08 -7.96 -11.84
C ALA A 88 10.04 -6.81 -12.21
N ILE A 89 10.38 -5.95 -11.23
CA ILE A 89 11.33 -4.83 -11.42
C ILE A 89 12.69 -5.34 -11.89
N SER A 90 13.16 -6.45 -11.34
CA SER A 90 14.45 -7.06 -11.72
C SER A 90 14.49 -7.53 -13.17
N ASN A 91 13.33 -7.88 -13.74
CA ASN A 91 13.19 -8.37 -15.12
C ASN A 91 12.70 -7.27 -16.10
N ALA A 92 12.47 -6.05 -15.63
CA ALA A 92 11.72 -5.04 -16.38
C ALA A 92 12.51 -4.37 -17.53
N GLY A 93 13.84 -4.41 -17.49
CA GLY A 93 14.69 -3.77 -18.50
C GLY A 93 14.36 -2.28 -18.68
N ASP A 94 13.93 -1.90 -19.89
CA ASP A 94 13.57 -0.52 -20.19
C ASP A 94 12.18 -0.10 -19.71
N ASP A 95 11.31 -1.06 -19.39
CA ASP A 95 9.93 -0.83 -18.97
C ASP A 95 9.79 -0.73 -17.43
N VAL A 96 10.91 -0.47 -16.72
CA VAL A 96 10.96 -0.45 -15.25
C VAL A 96 9.94 0.48 -14.60
N ASP A 97 9.69 1.66 -15.18
CA ASP A 97 8.69 2.59 -14.64
C ASP A 97 7.27 2.04 -14.78
N ALA A 98 6.96 1.38 -15.90
CA ALA A 98 5.66 0.75 -16.11
C ALA A 98 5.42 -0.39 -15.10
N VAL A 99 6.45 -1.19 -14.86
CA VAL A 99 6.42 -2.28 -13.88
C VAL A 99 6.27 -1.76 -12.45
N ILE A 100 7.01 -0.70 -12.08
CA ILE A 100 6.87 -0.05 -10.76
C ILE A 100 5.44 0.48 -10.59
N ILE A 101 4.91 1.19 -11.59
CA ILE A 101 3.55 1.73 -11.53
C ILE A 101 2.53 0.60 -11.36
N ALA A 102 2.63 -0.48 -12.13
CA ALA A 102 1.73 -1.62 -12.02
C ALA A 102 1.81 -2.28 -10.63
N GLY A 103 3.01 -2.49 -10.09
CA GLY A 103 3.23 -3.04 -8.75
C GLY A 103 2.67 -2.13 -7.65
N ALA A 104 2.96 -0.83 -7.70
CA ALA A 104 2.44 0.15 -6.75
C ALA A 104 0.90 0.17 -6.78
N LYS A 105 0.27 0.15 -7.96
CA LYS A 105 -1.20 0.09 -8.06
C LYS A 105 -1.80 -1.15 -7.38
N LYS A 106 -1.11 -2.29 -7.38
CA LYS A 106 -1.55 -3.50 -6.65
C LYS A 106 -1.49 -3.30 -5.14
N VAL A 107 -0.42 -2.67 -4.64
CA VAL A 107 -0.27 -2.27 -3.24
C VAL A 107 -1.43 -1.36 -2.84
N GLU A 108 -1.64 -0.25 -3.55
CA GLU A 108 -2.71 0.72 -3.24
C GLU A 108 -4.09 0.04 -3.20
N ALA A 109 -4.39 -0.81 -4.19
CA ALA A 109 -5.67 -1.49 -4.26
C ALA A 109 -5.91 -2.43 -3.06
N TRP A 110 -4.85 -3.11 -2.60
CA TRP A 110 -4.91 -3.91 -1.40
C TRP A 110 -5.14 -3.02 -0.16
N GLU A 111 -4.38 -1.94 0.00
CA GLU A 111 -4.49 -1.04 1.17
C GLU A 111 -5.86 -0.38 1.26
N ILE A 112 -6.39 0.13 0.14
CA ILE A 112 -7.73 0.74 0.08
C ILE A 112 -8.80 -0.23 0.58
N ALA A 113 -8.73 -1.50 0.20
CA ALA A 113 -9.69 -2.52 0.63
C ALA A 113 -9.56 -2.86 2.12
N GLN A 114 -8.33 -2.94 2.62
CA GLN A 114 -8.08 -3.21 4.04
C GLN A 114 -8.49 -2.04 4.92
N TYR A 115 -8.09 -0.81 4.58
CA TYR A 115 -8.50 0.38 5.32
C TYR A 115 -10.02 0.59 5.33
N GLU A 116 -10.74 0.30 4.23
CA GLU A 116 -12.21 0.29 4.24
C GLU A 116 -12.73 -0.68 5.32
N THR A 117 -12.27 -1.93 5.26
CA THR A 117 -12.71 -3.01 6.16
C THR A 117 -12.45 -2.66 7.61
N VAL A 118 -11.23 -2.26 7.95
CA VAL A 118 -10.85 -1.96 9.34
C VAL A 118 -11.53 -0.69 9.84
N SER A 119 -11.78 0.30 8.97
CA SER A 119 -12.55 1.49 9.34
C SER A 119 -14.01 1.16 9.68
N GLN A 120 -14.63 0.22 8.96
CA GLN A 120 -15.99 -0.25 9.25
C GLN A 120 -16.03 -1.04 10.56
N THR A 121 -15.05 -1.89 10.82
CA THR A 121 -14.90 -2.59 12.11
C THR A 121 -14.73 -1.61 13.26
N ALA A 122 -13.88 -0.58 13.12
CA ALA A 122 -13.73 0.46 14.13
C ALA A 122 -15.06 1.19 14.41
N LYS A 123 -15.82 1.49 13.35
CA LYS A 123 -17.14 2.14 13.47
C LYS A 123 -18.17 1.26 14.16
N SER A 124 -18.22 -0.04 13.86
CA SER A 124 -19.16 -0.98 14.48
C SER A 124 -18.89 -1.20 15.97
N LEU A 125 -17.62 -1.06 16.38
CA LEU A 125 -17.18 -1.07 17.78
C LEU A 125 -17.36 0.27 18.52
N GLY A 126 -17.87 1.31 17.85
CA GLY A 126 -18.07 2.64 18.44
C GLY A 126 -16.83 3.52 18.50
N TYR A 127 -15.69 3.10 17.92
CA TYR A 127 -14.46 3.88 17.85
C TYR A 127 -14.49 4.90 16.71
N VAL A 128 -15.43 5.84 16.77
CA VAL A 128 -15.71 6.80 15.67
C VAL A 128 -14.47 7.62 15.27
N GLY A 129 -13.65 8.05 16.24
CA GLY A 129 -12.42 8.80 15.96
C GLY A 129 -11.37 7.96 15.21
N ILE A 130 -11.22 6.69 15.58
CA ILE A 130 -10.30 5.76 14.90
C ILE A 130 -10.82 5.44 13.49
N ALA A 131 -12.13 5.18 13.36
CA ALA A 131 -12.76 4.97 12.05
C ALA A 131 -12.54 6.15 11.10
N ALA A 132 -12.68 7.38 11.60
CA ALA A 132 -12.42 8.60 10.82
C ALA A 132 -10.95 8.71 10.41
N ARG A 133 -10.00 8.40 11.31
CA ARG A 133 -8.58 8.39 10.99
C ARG A 133 -8.23 7.35 9.91
N LEU A 134 -8.75 6.13 10.02
CA LEU A 134 -8.52 5.07 9.03
C LEU A 134 -9.11 5.43 7.66
N ARG A 135 -10.30 6.03 7.61
CA ARG A 135 -10.87 6.55 6.36
C ARG A 135 -10.05 7.69 5.77
N PHE A 136 -9.44 8.54 6.59
CA PHE A 136 -8.57 9.58 6.09
C PHE A 136 -7.36 8.98 5.34
N THR A 137 -6.68 8.01 5.95
CA THR A 137 -5.60 7.27 5.29
C THR A 137 -6.07 6.58 4.00
N GLN A 138 -7.21 5.90 4.02
CA GLN A 138 -7.81 5.32 2.82
C GLN A 138 -7.96 6.32 1.66
N GLN A 139 -8.32 7.58 1.95
CA GLN A 139 -8.45 8.61 0.92
C GLN A 139 -7.10 9.06 0.37
N GLU A 140 -6.04 9.05 1.17
CA GLU A 140 -4.68 9.28 0.71
C GLU A 140 -4.25 8.18 -0.28
N GLU A 141 -4.54 6.90 0.02
CA GLU A 141 -4.24 5.79 -0.92
C GLU A 141 -5.04 5.88 -2.22
N ILE A 142 -6.31 6.26 -2.15
CA ILE A 142 -7.13 6.50 -3.36
C ILE A 142 -6.52 7.61 -4.23
N GLN A 143 -5.99 8.67 -3.60
CA GLN A 143 -5.32 9.74 -4.34
C GLN A 143 -4.01 9.25 -4.96
N THR A 144 -3.23 8.44 -4.25
CA THR A 144 -2.01 7.83 -4.79
C THR A 144 -2.31 6.92 -5.96
N LEU A 145 -3.28 6.01 -5.85
CA LEU A 145 -3.76 5.18 -6.96
C LEU A 145 -4.22 6.01 -8.17
N THR A 146 -4.89 7.13 -7.92
CA THR A 146 -5.33 8.04 -9.00
C THR A 146 -4.14 8.68 -9.71
N LYS A 147 -3.14 9.15 -8.96
CA LYS A 147 -1.90 9.71 -9.52
C LYS A 147 -1.14 8.66 -10.34
N LEU A 148 -1.01 7.43 -9.84
CA LEU A 148 -0.38 6.32 -10.54
C LEU A 148 -1.12 5.96 -11.85
N SER A 149 -2.46 5.94 -11.81
CA SER A 149 -3.28 5.67 -13.00
C SER A 149 -3.18 6.77 -14.05
N PHE A 150 -2.94 8.02 -13.64
CA PHE A 150 -2.62 9.09 -14.58
C PHE A 150 -1.22 8.87 -15.20
N MET A 151 -0.21 8.58 -14.38
CA MET A 151 1.15 8.31 -14.88
C MET A 151 1.20 7.13 -15.85
N GLU A 152 0.46 6.06 -15.58
CA GLU A 152 0.36 4.89 -16.47
C GLU A 152 -0.11 5.28 -17.87
N LYS A 153 -1.09 6.18 -17.98
CA LYS A 153 -1.63 6.65 -19.27
C LYS A 153 -0.64 7.52 -20.06
N GLU A 154 0.27 8.19 -19.36
CA GLU A 154 1.31 9.04 -19.96
C GLU A 154 2.57 8.24 -20.35
N LEU A 155 2.62 6.94 -20.04
CA LEU A 155 3.72 6.09 -20.50
C LEU A 155 3.70 6.00 -22.03
N PRO A 156 4.86 6.09 -22.69
CA PRO A 156 4.92 5.94 -24.13
C PRO A 156 4.45 4.54 -24.51
N PHE A 157 3.40 4.46 -25.34
CA PHE A 157 2.97 3.19 -25.93
C PHE A 157 4.12 2.69 -26.82
N LYS A 158 4.81 1.64 -26.40
CA LYS A 158 5.69 0.92 -27.33
C LYS A 158 4.76 0.13 -28.25
N GLU A 159 4.60 0.60 -29.49
CA GLU A 159 4.10 -0.26 -30.55
C GLU A 159 4.96 -1.52 -30.54
N VAL A 160 4.34 -2.65 -30.20
CA VAL A 160 4.92 -3.94 -30.52
C VAL A 160 4.97 -3.93 -32.05
N GLN A 161 6.16 -3.71 -32.61
CA GLN A 161 6.44 -4.09 -33.99
C GLN A 161 6.20 -5.59 -34.05
N LEU A 162 4.98 -5.97 -34.41
CA LEU A 162 4.70 -7.25 -35.03
C LEU A 162 5.55 -7.23 -36.30
N ALA A 163 6.79 -7.69 -36.15
CA ALA A 163 7.61 -8.07 -37.28
C ALA A 163 6.72 -8.99 -38.10
N THR A 164 6.28 -8.47 -39.24
CA THR A 164 5.71 -9.24 -40.32
C THR A 164 6.68 -10.38 -40.56
N MET A 165 6.35 -11.58 -40.10
CA MET A 165 6.93 -12.81 -40.59
C MET A 165 6.43 -12.98 -42.02
N ASN A 166 6.99 -12.18 -42.92
CA ASN A 166 7.19 -12.60 -44.28
C ASN A 166 8.38 -13.53 -44.23
N LEU A 167 8.09 -14.83 -44.22
CA LEU A 167 8.68 -15.89 -45.06
C LEU A 167 8.10 -17.24 -44.63
#